data_AF-A0A7S0UD10-F1
#
_entry.id   AF-A0A7S0UD10-F1
#
_cell.length_a   1.000
_cell.length_b   1.000
_cell.length_c   1.000
_cell.angle_alpha   90.00
_cell.angle_beta   90.00
_cell.angle_gamma   90.00
#
_symmetry.space_group_name_H-M   'P 1'
#
loop_
_entity.id
_entity.type
_entity.pdbx_description
1 polymer ?
#
loop_
_entity_poly.entity_id
_entity_poly.type
_entity_poly.pdbx_seq_one_letter_code
_entity_poly.pdbx_strand_id
1 'polypeptide(L)'
;SLTSGSRMSKSTMPRQRFSLVLKPALILVLAVAPLATRSEESDAVVSGIDEYVVPVGTVHKGTMEDPCEAVRGSGTEEDPYVFQAAVDYFQSSTGYYTFTNCDGVKPTLKVKAGSVYKFVQTHITNHMHPLGFAYEPDGAHKDKDELELGVTPPGSSSDCASSNSCQAPMYYAGSSGDVFLGGSGLLSSSSDPYAGVGDGGFGLDSYEPAFEGYQETWKYNQFNVRVKITDDATAEYFYFCHLHEWMTGRVIVTNADGSARSGVGAIELYDPVKLSDFDKKCGFTSAPNFGDELGPGAFGPSSRKCDNAALCGTWDTFRECNEAIDCHMNYNMRVAHSTDKVITFMRQMIPHHQNAVNMAKILLKEGQADVAAADASLGEDAFIAGMLQDVINSQNMQIMNMMNYLKENDTPVYDVQCASSLEINEDLAWGYAAAGLVVGAVLIGIVYFVYTRTRAHPPSISAAKNVEPELEVQKPTPSKAYGGNEMVQLAQLPAYYPPRV
;
A
#
# COMPACT_ATOMS: atom_id res chain seq x y z
N SER A 1 50.59 -19.42 -31.73
CA SER A 1 51.09 -20.79 -31.96
C SER A 1 50.09 -21.71 -31.29
N LEU A 2 49.22 -22.50 -31.93
CA LEU A 2 49.09 -23.01 -33.29
C LEU A 2 47.63 -22.84 -33.77
N THR A 3 47.50 -22.70 -35.09
CA THR A 3 46.29 -22.57 -35.89
C THR A 3 45.70 -23.92 -36.30
N SER A 4 44.37 -24.02 -36.43
CA SER A 4 43.73 -24.62 -37.61
C SER A 4 42.23 -24.29 -37.64
N GLY A 5 41.77 -23.67 -38.73
CA GLY A 5 40.36 -23.50 -39.03
C GLY A 5 39.85 -24.54 -40.03
N SER A 6 38.53 -24.63 -40.16
CA SER A 6 37.85 -25.12 -41.37
C SER A 6 36.44 -24.55 -41.44
N ARG A 7 36.01 -24.32 -42.68
CA ARG A 7 34.94 -23.43 -43.16
C ARG A 7 33.80 -24.27 -43.79
N MET A 8 32.70 -23.59 -44.12
CA MET A 8 31.55 -24.00 -44.98
C MET A 8 30.36 -24.62 -44.21
N SER A 9 29.08 -24.41 -44.55
CA SER A 9 28.40 -23.87 -45.74
C SER A 9 27.01 -23.34 -45.38
N LYS A 10 26.51 -22.38 -46.16
CA LYS A 10 25.09 -21.96 -46.22
C LYS A 10 24.20 -23.11 -46.73
N SER A 11 22.98 -23.21 -46.21
CA SER A 11 21.88 -23.94 -46.84
C SER A 11 20.55 -23.19 -46.65
N THR A 12 19.91 -22.92 -47.77
CA THR A 12 18.61 -22.29 -48.00
C THR A 12 17.46 -23.27 -47.74
N MET A 13 16.43 -22.87 -46.99
CA MET A 13 15.15 -23.61 -46.90
C MET A 13 14.13 -23.14 -47.96
N PRO A 14 13.31 -24.04 -48.53
CA PRO A 14 12.36 -23.70 -49.58
C PRO A 14 10.97 -23.33 -49.06
N ARG A 15 10.33 -22.40 -49.78
CA ARG A 15 8.89 -22.06 -49.71
C ARG A 15 8.04 -23.24 -50.22
N GLN A 16 7.04 -23.66 -49.46
CA GLN A 16 5.92 -24.44 -49.99
C GLN A 16 4.62 -23.63 -49.93
N ARG A 17 4.00 -23.46 -51.10
CA ARG A 17 2.62 -23.00 -51.28
C ARG A 17 1.69 -24.17 -51.03
N PHE A 18 0.60 -23.96 -50.29
CA PHE A 18 -0.56 -24.84 -50.36
C PHE A 18 -1.84 -24.05 -50.67
N SER A 19 -2.61 -24.66 -51.56
CA SER A 19 -3.72 -24.11 -52.31
C SER A 19 -5.03 -24.16 -51.51
N LEU A 20 -5.87 -23.15 -51.74
CA LEU A 20 -7.29 -23.11 -51.43
C LEU A 20 -8.01 -24.39 -51.92
N VAL A 21 -8.79 -25.03 -51.06
CA VAL A 21 -9.94 -25.86 -51.44
C VAL A 21 -11.08 -25.58 -50.45
N LEU A 22 -12.26 -25.32 -51.01
CA LEU A 22 -13.48 -24.85 -50.36
C LEU A 22 -14.47 -26.02 -50.16
N LYS A 23 -15.29 -25.91 -49.09
CA LYS A 23 -16.63 -26.51 -48.82
C LYS A 23 -16.71 -27.80 -47.97
N PRO A 24 -17.88 -28.09 -47.33
CA PRO A 24 -18.92 -27.20 -46.79
C PRO A 24 -19.32 -27.55 -45.33
N ALA A 25 -20.13 -26.65 -44.77
CA ALA A 25 -20.71 -26.65 -43.43
C ALA A 25 -21.46 -27.93 -43.03
N LEU A 26 -21.30 -28.31 -41.75
CA LEU A 26 -22.20 -29.22 -41.05
C LEU A 26 -22.75 -28.53 -39.80
N ILE A 27 -24.07 -28.44 -39.77
CA ILE A 27 -24.93 -27.90 -38.73
C ILE A 27 -24.80 -28.80 -37.49
N LEU A 28 -24.49 -28.23 -36.33
CA LEU A 28 -24.66 -28.91 -35.04
C LEU A 28 -25.58 -28.10 -34.13
N VAL A 29 -26.55 -28.85 -33.61
CA VAL A 29 -27.76 -28.47 -32.91
C VAL A 29 -27.48 -27.84 -31.54
N LEU A 30 -28.16 -26.73 -31.26
CA LEU A 30 -28.32 -26.17 -29.92
C LEU A 30 -28.94 -27.20 -28.97
N ALA A 31 -28.23 -27.56 -27.91
CA ALA A 31 -28.81 -28.15 -26.71
C ALA A 31 -28.48 -27.24 -25.52
N VAL A 32 -29.51 -26.56 -25.03
CA VAL A 32 -29.50 -25.77 -23.80
C VAL A 32 -29.73 -26.72 -22.62
N ALA A 33 -28.83 -26.72 -21.65
CA ALA A 33 -29.02 -27.29 -20.32
C ALA A 33 -28.19 -26.49 -19.29
N PRO A 34 -28.61 -26.43 -18.01
CA PRO A 34 -28.64 -25.18 -17.24
C PRO A 34 -27.36 -24.89 -16.44
N LEU A 35 -27.11 -23.59 -16.24
CA LEU A 35 -26.14 -23.03 -15.29
C LEU A 35 -26.41 -23.57 -13.88
N ALA A 36 -25.45 -24.31 -13.33
CA ALA A 36 -25.25 -24.47 -11.90
C ALA A 36 -24.11 -23.53 -11.51
N THR A 37 -24.45 -22.47 -10.77
CA THR A 37 -23.50 -21.49 -10.25
C THR A 37 -22.72 -22.08 -9.08
N ARG A 38 -21.41 -22.26 -9.25
CA ARG A 38 -20.46 -22.39 -8.13
C ARG A 38 -19.35 -21.37 -8.37
N SER A 39 -19.22 -20.47 -7.41
CA SER A 39 -18.21 -19.41 -7.35
C SER A 39 -16.83 -20.01 -7.05
N GLU A 40 -16.04 -20.22 -8.09
CA GLU A 40 -14.60 -20.53 -7.99
C GLU A 40 -13.92 -19.66 -9.05
N GLU A 41 -13.67 -18.39 -8.73
CA GLU A 41 -12.81 -17.51 -9.53
C GLU A 41 -12.23 -16.41 -8.63
N SER A 42 -11.12 -16.72 -7.95
CA SER A 42 -10.20 -15.73 -7.38
C SER A 42 -8.72 -16.08 -7.55
N ASP A 43 -8.36 -17.19 -8.19
CA ASP A 43 -7.00 -17.75 -8.11
C ASP A 43 -6.23 -17.75 -9.43
N ALA A 44 -6.59 -16.91 -10.40
CA ALA A 44 -6.01 -17.01 -11.74
C ALA A 44 -5.64 -15.66 -12.40
N VAL A 45 -4.74 -14.87 -11.81
CA VAL A 45 -3.88 -13.95 -12.59
C VAL A 45 -2.53 -13.72 -11.87
N VAL A 46 -1.60 -14.66 -11.97
CA VAL A 46 -0.13 -14.41 -12.00
C VAL A 46 0.49 -15.49 -12.88
N SER A 47 0.46 -15.30 -14.21
CA SER A 47 1.11 -16.21 -15.14
C SER A 47 2.59 -15.84 -15.32
N GLY A 48 3.50 -16.57 -14.68
CA GLY A 48 4.94 -16.45 -14.97
C GLY A 48 5.96 -16.89 -13.92
N ILE A 49 5.56 -17.51 -12.82
CA ILE A 49 6.48 -17.97 -11.75
C ILE A 49 5.92 -19.29 -11.21
N ASP A 50 6.80 -20.26 -10.92
CA ASP A 50 6.48 -21.65 -10.55
C ASP A 50 5.13 -21.79 -9.84
N GLU A 51 4.28 -22.65 -10.40
CA GLU A 51 2.94 -22.97 -9.91
C GLU A 51 2.98 -23.12 -8.38
N TYR A 52 2.41 -22.14 -7.68
CA TYR A 52 2.17 -22.21 -6.25
C TYR A 52 1.17 -23.35 -6.03
N VAL A 53 1.68 -24.59 -5.97
CA VAL A 53 0.83 -25.76 -5.82
C VAL A 53 0.28 -25.73 -4.40
N VAL A 54 -0.98 -25.30 -4.26
CA VAL A 54 -1.77 -25.44 -3.04
C VAL A 54 -1.94 -26.93 -2.75
N PRO A 55 -1.27 -27.50 -1.74
CA PRO A 55 -1.41 -28.92 -1.45
C PRO A 55 -2.82 -29.19 -0.93
N VAL A 56 -3.48 -30.23 -1.44
CA VAL A 56 -4.78 -30.68 -0.92
C VAL A 56 -4.59 -31.09 0.54
N GLY A 57 -5.26 -30.39 1.46
CA GLY A 57 -5.13 -30.62 2.90
C GLY A 57 -6.32 -30.09 3.71
N THR A 58 -6.28 -30.31 5.01
CA THR A 58 -7.25 -29.73 5.94
C THR A 58 -7.03 -28.23 6.03
N VAL A 59 -8.08 -27.45 5.83
CA VAL A 59 -8.05 -26.01 6.03
C VAL A 59 -8.32 -25.71 7.50
N HIS A 60 -7.38 -25.03 8.15
CA HIS A 60 -7.46 -24.61 9.55
C HIS A 60 -7.95 -23.16 9.65
N LYS A 61 -8.61 -22.80 10.75
CA LYS A 61 -9.13 -21.43 10.96
C LYS A 61 -8.07 -20.38 11.28
N GLY A 62 -6.86 -20.78 11.64
CA GLY A 62 -5.78 -19.86 12.03
C GLY A 62 -6.03 -19.15 13.36
N THR A 63 -6.86 -19.70 14.24
CA THR A 63 -7.08 -19.16 15.59
C THR A 63 -6.23 -19.88 16.62
N MET A 64 -6.26 -19.43 17.88
CA MET A 64 -5.57 -20.14 18.97
C MET A 64 -6.12 -21.55 19.20
N GLU A 65 -7.42 -21.73 18.99
CA GLU A 65 -8.15 -23.00 19.19
C GLU A 65 -7.99 -23.96 18.01
N ASP A 66 -7.81 -23.42 16.80
CA ASP A 66 -7.57 -24.17 15.57
C ASP A 66 -6.42 -23.52 14.77
N PRO A 67 -5.18 -23.65 15.28
CA PRO A 67 -4.01 -23.04 14.67
C PRO A 67 -3.60 -23.80 13.42
N CYS A 68 -3.03 -23.08 12.46
CA CYS A 68 -2.63 -23.67 11.20
C CYS A 68 -1.41 -24.56 11.34
N GLU A 69 -1.43 -25.66 10.60
CA GLU A 69 -0.40 -26.68 10.59
C GLU A 69 0.38 -26.65 9.27
N ALA A 70 1.61 -27.18 9.31
CA ALA A 70 2.44 -27.29 8.13
C ALA A 70 1.81 -28.23 7.10
N VAL A 71 1.95 -27.90 5.81
CA VAL A 71 1.26 -28.60 4.72
C VAL A 71 1.91 -29.93 4.34
N ARG A 72 3.18 -30.14 4.70
CA ARG A 72 3.95 -31.37 4.44
C ARG A 72 5.21 -31.43 5.31
N GLY A 73 5.93 -32.55 5.21
CA GLY A 73 7.22 -32.80 5.85
C GLY A 73 7.13 -33.73 7.06
N SER A 74 8.29 -34.16 7.57
CA SER A 74 8.41 -35.00 8.76
C SER A 74 9.09 -34.28 9.94
N GLY A 75 9.60 -33.05 9.71
CA GLY A 75 10.17 -32.19 10.73
C GLY A 75 11.66 -32.44 11.01
N THR A 76 12.37 -33.16 10.13
CA THR A 76 13.83 -33.31 10.20
C THR A 76 14.54 -32.20 9.41
N GLU A 77 15.88 -32.13 9.49
CA GLU A 77 16.66 -31.16 8.70
C GLU A 77 16.55 -31.43 7.19
N GLU A 78 16.49 -32.71 6.81
CA GLU A 78 16.37 -33.18 5.41
C GLU A 78 14.96 -33.08 4.87
N ASP A 79 13.94 -33.19 5.73
CA ASP A 79 12.52 -33.13 5.37
C ASP A 79 11.73 -32.28 6.39
N PRO A 80 11.95 -30.95 6.40
CA PRO A 80 11.34 -30.04 7.35
C PRO A 80 9.84 -29.93 7.13
N TYR A 81 9.10 -29.61 8.19
CA TYR A 81 7.70 -29.22 8.07
C TYR A 81 7.58 -27.92 7.29
N VAL A 82 6.68 -27.82 6.31
CA VAL A 82 6.63 -26.66 5.40
C VAL A 82 5.42 -25.78 5.68
N PHE A 83 5.67 -24.49 5.89
CA PHE A 83 4.67 -23.42 5.74
C PHE A 83 4.98 -22.66 4.45
N GLN A 84 3.96 -22.38 3.64
CA GLN A 84 4.09 -21.54 2.45
C GLN A 84 3.41 -20.21 2.75
N ALA A 85 4.17 -19.12 2.71
CA ALA A 85 3.68 -17.78 3.01
C ALA A 85 3.30 -17.04 1.72
N ALA A 86 2.28 -16.19 1.82
CA ALA A 86 1.96 -15.14 0.88
C ALA A 86 1.51 -13.90 1.66
N VAL A 87 1.36 -12.77 0.98
CA VAL A 87 0.77 -11.55 1.54
C VAL A 87 -0.51 -11.21 0.79
N ASP A 88 -1.57 -10.90 1.53
CA ASP A 88 -2.81 -10.32 1.01
C ASP A 88 -2.81 -8.81 1.22
N TYR A 89 -2.59 -8.06 0.14
CA TYR A 89 -2.51 -6.59 0.13
C TYR A 89 -3.85 -5.90 0.40
N PHE A 90 -4.98 -6.61 0.33
CA PHE A 90 -6.31 -6.02 0.43
C PHE A 90 -6.84 -5.95 1.87
N GLN A 91 -6.02 -6.33 2.86
CA GLN A 91 -6.47 -6.50 4.26
C GLN A 91 -5.99 -5.38 5.19
N SER A 92 -4.94 -4.66 4.79
CA SER A 92 -4.36 -3.52 5.49
C SER A 92 -3.49 -2.71 4.52
N SER A 93 -2.99 -1.53 4.94
CA SER A 93 -2.13 -0.70 4.07
C SER A 93 -0.92 -1.49 3.53
N THR A 94 -0.18 -2.19 4.38
CA THR A 94 0.98 -3.04 4.05
C THR A 94 0.62 -4.45 3.59
N GLY A 95 -0.62 -4.88 3.82
CA GLY A 95 -1.06 -6.27 3.64
C GLY A 95 -0.80 -7.12 4.89
N TYR A 96 -1.30 -8.35 4.86
CA TYR A 96 -1.07 -9.33 5.94
C TYR A 96 -0.62 -10.66 5.40
N TYR A 97 0.24 -11.35 6.15
CA TYR A 97 0.64 -12.71 5.80
C TYR A 97 -0.56 -13.67 5.84
N THR A 98 -0.59 -14.55 4.85
CA THR A 98 -1.44 -15.73 4.77
C THR A 98 -0.57 -16.95 4.58
N PHE A 99 -1.11 -18.11 4.92
CA PHE A 99 -0.41 -19.38 4.77
C PHE A 99 -1.30 -20.40 4.05
N THR A 100 -0.72 -21.28 3.24
CA THR A 100 -1.51 -22.31 2.56
C THR A 100 -2.26 -23.20 3.56
N ASN A 101 -3.49 -23.59 3.21
CA ASN A 101 -4.40 -24.39 4.05
C ASN A 101 -4.75 -23.74 5.39
N CYS A 102 -4.77 -22.41 5.39
CA CYS A 102 -5.06 -21.59 6.56
C CYS A 102 -6.04 -20.47 6.17
N ASP A 103 -7.19 -20.43 6.81
CA ASP A 103 -8.17 -19.36 6.62
C ASP A 103 -7.72 -18.08 7.32
N GLY A 104 -8.07 -16.95 6.73
CA GLY A 104 -7.83 -15.64 7.31
C GLY A 104 -6.41 -15.12 7.13
N VAL A 105 -6.10 -14.07 7.89
CA VAL A 105 -4.88 -13.25 7.76
C VAL A 105 -4.22 -13.09 9.13
N LYS A 106 -2.89 -12.99 9.14
CA LYS A 106 -2.08 -13.05 10.38
C LYS A 106 -2.43 -14.29 11.24
N PRO A 107 -2.61 -15.48 10.66
CA PRO A 107 -3.10 -16.62 11.40
C PRO A 107 -2.15 -17.07 12.52
N THR A 108 -2.70 -17.69 13.55
CA THR A 108 -1.90 -18.44 14.52
C THR A 108 -1.42 -19.75 13.88
N LEU A 109 -0.11 -19.98 13.94
CA LEU A 109 0.54 -21.20 13.47
C LEU A 109 0.91 -22.09 14.66
N LYS A 110 1.00 -23.41 14.44
CA LYS A 110 1.44 -24.37 15.44
C LYS A 110 2.72 -25.07 15.00
N VAL A 111 3.71 -25.07 15.90
CA VAL A 111 4.96 -25.81 15.71
C VAL A 111 5.25 -26.73 16.88
N LYS A 112 5.98 -27.81 16.62
CA LYS A 112 6.43 -28.79 17.61
C LYS A 112 7.90 -28.57 17.94
N ALA A 113 8.21 -28.46 19.24
CA ALA A 113 9.57 -28.31 19.71
C ALA A 113 10.47 -29.47 19.22
N GLY A 114 11.72 -29.13 18.90
CA GLY A 114 12.72 -30.06 18.37
C GLY A 114 12.58 -30.42 16.88
N SER A 115 11.49 -30.04 16.22
CA SER A 115 11.31 -30.20 14.77
C SER A 115 11.70 -28.93 13.99
N VAL A 116 12.12 -29.13 12.76
CA VAL A 116 12.48 -28.05 11.83
C VAL A 116 11.28 -27.66 10.99
N TYR A 117 11.02 -26.36 10.91
CA TYR A 117 9.98 -25.77 10.08
C TYR A 117 10.59 -24.85 9.02
N LYS A 118 10.22 -25.04 7.76
CA LYS A 118 10.63 -24.25 6.58
C LYS A 118 9.47 -23.34 6.17
N PHE A 119 9.65 -22.03 6.34
CA PHE A 119 8.74 -20.97 5.91
C PHE A 119 9.16 -20.49 4.52
N VAL A 120 8.43 -20.91 3.50
CA VAL A 120 8.72 -20.62 2.09
C VAL A 120 8.13 -19.28 1.68
N GLN A 121 8.95 -18.40 1.10
CA GLN A 121 8.58 -17.06 0.62
C GLN A 121 8.84 -16.93 -0.89
N THR A 122 8.19 -17.76 -1.70
CA THR A 122 8.35 -17.74 -3.16
C THR A 122 7.15 -17.14 -3.88
N HIS A 123 6.01 -16.99 -3.21
CA HIS A 123 4.86 -16.31 -3.80
C HIS A 123 5.21 -14.84 -4.05
N ILE A 124 4.83 -14.30 -5.21
CA ILE A 124 5.27 -12.96 -5.67
C ILE A 124 4.92 -11.86 -4.69
N THR A 125 3.81 -12.02 -3.94
CA THR A 125 3.39 -11.03 -2.95
C THR A 125 4.28 -10.98 -1.71
N ASN A 126 5.23 -11.90 -1.56
CA ASN A 126 6.25 -11.79 -0.50
C ASN A 126 7.38 -10.82 -0.86
N HIS A 127 7.54 -10.38 -2.11
CA HIS A 127 8.54 -9.36 -2.44
C HIS A 127 8.32 -8.11 -1.57
N MET A 128 9.40 -7.52 -1.04
CA MET A 128 9.36 -6.48 0.01
C MET A 128 8.74 -6.91 1.36
N HIS A 129 8.54 -8.21 1.61
CA HIS A 129 8.00 -8.71 2.87
C HIS A 129 8.84 -9.85 3.48
N PRO A 130 10.13 -9.63 3.79
CA PRO A 130 10.97 -10.67 4.41
C PRO A 130 10.45 -11.04 5.80
N LEU A 131 10.25 -12.35 6.04
CA LEU A 131 9.79 -12.86 7.33
C LEU A 131 10.87 -12.71 8.40
N GLY A 132 10.49 -12.08 9.49
CA GLY A 132 11.22 -12.05 10.75
C GLY A 132 10.55 -12.86 11.84
N PHE A 133 11.31 -13.18 12.89
CA PHE A 133 10.82 -13.94 14.03
C PHE A 133 11.32 -13.32 15.33
N ALA A 134 10.40 -13.01 16.25
CA ALA A 134 10.73 -12.36 17.51
C ALA A 134 9.97 -12.96 18.70
N TYR A 135 10.47 -12.68 19.91
CA TYR A 135 9.81 -13.11 21.15
C TYR A 135 8.62 -12.23 21.52
N GLU A 136 8.51 -11.04 20.92
CA GLU A 136 7.38 -10.11 21.07
C GLU A 136 6.91 -9.56 19.70
N PRO A 137 5.69 -9.01 19.61
CA PRO A 137 5.14 -8.47 18.36
C PRO A 137 5.96 -7.33 17.77
N ASP A 138 6.00 -7.30 16.43
CA ASP A 138 6.70 -6.34 15.56
C ASP A 138 8.24 -6.28 15.73
N GLY A 139 8.82 -7.15 16.57
CA GLY A 139 10.26 -7.38 16.64
C GLY A 139 11.11 -6.10 16.68
N ALA A 140 12.10 -6.02 15.81
CA ALA A 140 13.02 -4.89 15.70
C ALA A 140 12.32 -3.53 15.53
N HIS A 141 11.13 -3.46 14.92
CA HIS A 141 10.40 -2.19 14.77
C HIS A 141 9.90 -1.59 16.10
N LYS A 142 9.95 -2.35 17.19
CA LYS A 142 9.55 -1.92 18.54
C LYS A 142 10.64 -2.14 19.57
N ASP A 143 11.90 -2.22 19.11
CA ASP A 143 13.08 -2.50 19.94
C ASP A 143 12.89 -3.78 20.78
N LYS A 144 12.26 -4.80 20.18
CA LYS A 144 12.00 -6.08 20.82
C LYS A 144 13.00 -7.13 20.38
N ASP A 145 13.38 -7.95 21.34
CA ASP A 145 14.30 -9.05 21.16
C ASP A 145 13.78 -10.03 20.10
N GLU A 146 14.55 -10.18 19.05
CA GLU A 146 14.32 -11.15 17.99
C GLU A 146 14.79 -12.54 18.39
N LEU A 147 14.35 -13.57 17.65
CA LEU A 147 14.96 -14.88 17.77
C LEU A 147 16.35 -14.79 17.14
N GLU A 148 17.38 -14.74 17.97
CA GLU A 148 18.76 -14.62 17.51
C GLU A 148 19.69 -15.51 18.34
N LEU A 149 20.83 -15.85 17.74
CA LEU A 149 21.84 -16.70 18.37
C LEU A 149 22.38 -16.11 19.68
N GLY A 150 22.43 -14.78 19.80
CA GLY A 150 22.92 -14.04 20.97
C GLY A 150 21.84 -13.65 21.99
N VAL A 151 20.58 -14.01 21.75
CA VAL A 151 19.44 -13.60 22.60
C VAL A 151 18.90 -14.80 23.36
N THR A 152 19.09 -14.81 24.68
CA THR A 152 18.53 -15.85 25.55
C THR A 152 17.00 -15.77 25.51
N PRO A 153 16.27 -16.88 25.23
CA PRO A 153 14.81 -16.86 25.22
C PRO A 153 14.25 -16.33 26.54
N PRO A 154 13.19 -15.48 26.53
CA PRO A 154 12.62 -14.93 27.74
C PRO A 154 12.20 -16.02 28.73
N GLY A 155 12.66 -15.90 29.98
CA GLY A 155 12.39 -16.88 31.04
C GLY A 155 13.24 -18.16 30.97
N SER A 156 14.15 -18.29 30.01
CA SER A 156 15.09 -19.41 29.95
C SER A 156 16.18 -19.30 31.03
N SER A 157 16.67 -20.45 31.48
CA SER A 157 17.86 -20.58 32.35
C SER A 157 19.14 -20.90 31.58
N SER A 158 19.05 -21.00 30.25
CA SER A 158 20.16 -21.28 29.35
C SER A 158 21.14 -20.10 29.28
N ASP A 159 22.44 -20.40 29.23
CA ASP A 159 23.52 -19.42 28.99
C ASP A 159 23.91 -19.32 27.51
N CYS A 160 23.05 -19.79 26.60
CA CYS A 160 23.30 -19.88 25.16
C CYS A 160 23.76 -18.58 24.50
N ALA A 161 23.37 -17.41 25.04
CA ALA A 161 23.78 -16.10 24.54
C ALA A 161 25.31 -15.90 24.67
N SER A 162 25.92 -16.45 25.71
CA SER A 162 27.37 -16.34 25.93
C SER A 162 28.20 -17.06 24.85
N SER A 163 27.61 -18.05 24.19
CA SER A 163 28.21 -18.86 23.13
C SER A 163 27.61 -18.59 21.75
N ASN A 164 26.72 -17.60 21.60
CA ASN A 164 25.94 -17.36 20.38
C ASN A 164 25.31 -18.65 19.82
N SER A 165 24.65 -19.41 20.69
CA SER A 165 24.07 -20.71 20.35
C SER A 165 22.61 -20.83 20.77
N CYS A 166 21.93 -19.71 21.02
CA CYS A 166 20.49 -19.73 21.25
C CYS A 166 19.75 -20.19 20.00
N GLN A 167 18.50 -20.61 20.15
CA GLN A 167 17.66 -20.94 19.00
C GLN A 167 17.45 -19.69 18.14
N ALA A 168 17.55 -19.84 16.82
CA ALA A 168 17.40 -18.74 15.86
C ALA A 168 16.80 -19.26 14.55
N PRO A 169 16.12 -18.40 13.77
CA PRO A 169 15.84 -18.65 12.37
C PRO A 169 17.14 -18.74 11.58
N MET A 170 17.13 -19.56 10.52
CA MET A 170 18.24 -19.75 9.60
C MET A 170 17.74 -19.41 8.20
N TYR A 171 18.36 -18.43 7.54
CA TYR A 171 17.87 -17.87 6.28
C TYR A 171 18.53 -18.52 5.06
N TYR A 172 17.72 -18.84 4.06
CA TYR A 172 18.14 -19.53 2.84
C TYR A 172 17.61 -18.84 1.59
N ALA A 173 18.40 -18.85 0.53
CA ALA A 173 18.00 -18.34 -0.77
C ALA A 173 18.69 -19.06 -1.95
N GLY A 174 18.77 -18.38 -3.09
CA GLY A 174 19.39 -18.86 -4.33
C GLY A 174 18.39 -19.58 -5.25
N SER A 175 18.84 -19.99 -6.43
CA SER A 175 17.97 -20.63 -7.45
C SER A 175 17.33 -21.95 -6.98
N SER A 176 17.95 -22.66 -6.03
CA SER A 176 17.39 -23.86 -5.41
C SER A 176 16.67 -23.59 -4.08
N GLY A 177 16.85 -22.40 -3.50
CA GLY A 177 16.37 -22.06 -2.16
C GLY A 177 17.04 -22.83 -1.02
N ASP A 178 18.13 -23.54 -1.27
CA ASP A 178 18.83 -24.33 -0.24
C ASP A 178 20.22 -23.77 0.08
N VAL A 179 20.58 -22.61 -0.47
CA VAL A 179 21.82 -21.91 -0.10
C VAL A 179 21.61 -21.20 1.22
N PHE A 180 22.27 -21.67 2.26
CA PHE A 180 22.30 -21.01 3.56
C PHE A 180 23.05 -19.67 3.45
N LEU A 181 22.46 -18.61 4.00
CA LEU A 181 23.01 -17.26 3.89
C LEU A 181 23.92 -16.88 5.06
N GLY A 182 23.82 -17.58 6.19
CA GLY A 182 24.72 -17.34 7.32
C GLY A 182 26.15 -17.77 6.99
N GLY A 183 27.08 -16.82 7.00
CA GLY A 183 28.48 -17.08 6.61
C GLY A 183 28.78 -16.89 5.11
N SER A 184 27.77 -16.72 4.25
CA SER A 184 27.94 -16.53 2.81
C SER A 184 26.77 -15.74 2.22
N GLY A 185 27.00 -14.49 1.82
CA GLY A 185 25.96 -13.70 1.15
C GLY A 185 25.54 -14.31 -0.20
N LEU A 186 24.37 -13.89 -0.70
CA LEU A 186 23.78 -14.33 -1.98
C LEU A 186 24.72 -14.12 -3.19
N LEU A 187 25.69 -13.21 -3.05
CA LEU A 187 26.71 -12.84 -4.02
C LEU A 187 28.14 -13.29 -3.63
N SER A 188 28.29 -14.01 -2.51
CA SER A 188 29.62 -14.37 -2.02
C SER A 188 30.22 -15.48 -2.89
N SER A 189 31.19 -15.10 -3.71
CA SER A 189 32.25 -16.04 -4.08
C SER A 189 33.04 -16.40 -2.82
N SER A 190 33.69 -17.57 -2.78
CA SER A 190 34.56 -18.01 -1.68
C SER A 190 35.78 -17.11 -1.38
N SER A 191 35.86 -15.93 -2.01
CA SER A 191 36.91 -14.93 -1.85
C SER A 191 36.42 -13.58 -1.31
N ASP A 192 35.13 -13.44 -0.97
CA ASP A 192 34.60 -12.20 -0.39
C ASP A 192 34.99 -12.09 1.10
N PRO A 193 35.80 -11.09 1.49
CA PRO A 193 36.22 -10.89 2.88
C PRO A 193 35.08 -10.43 3.81
N TYR A 194 33.89 -10.16 3.28
CA TYR A 194 32.69 -9.79 4.05
C TYR A 194 31.61 -10.89 4.05
N ALA A 195 31.89 -12.07 3.48
CA ALA A 195 31.00 -13.23 3.61
C ALA A 195 30.86 -13.61 5.10
N GLY A 196 29.67 -13.40 5.67
CA GLY A 196 29.38 -13.70 7.08
C GLY A 196 29.89 -12.68 8.10
N VAL A 197 30.26 -11.47 7.69
CA VAL A 197 30.76 -10.45 8.62
C VAL A 197 29.66 -9.43 8.89
N GLY A 198 28.72 -9.76 9.78
CA GLY A 198 27.69 -8.81 10.26
C GLY A 198 26.48 -9.45 10.95
N ASP A 199 26.00 -10.58 10.43
CA ASP A 199 24.64 -11.09 10.65
C ASP A 199 24.47 -12.07 11.83
N GLY A 200 25.43 -12.10 12.76
CA GLY A 200 25.47 -13.11 13.82
C GLY A 200 25.67 -14.56 13.31
N GLY A 201 25.74 -14.80 12.00
CA GLY A 201 25.98 -16.10 11.37
C GLY A 201 24.72 -16.86 10.92
N PHE A 202 23.53 -16.24 10.92
CA PHE A 202 22.27 -16.94 10.60
C PHE A 202 21.57 -16.52 9.29
N GLY A 203 22.09 -15.49 8.59
CA GLY A 203 21.77 -15.18 7.20
C GLY A 203 20.84 -13.98 6.97
N LEU A 204 20.39 -13.30 8.03
CA LEU A 204 19.39 -12.23 7.94
C LEU A 204 19.87 -11.02 7.13
N ASP A 205 21.07 -10.51 7.38
CA ASP A 205 21.62 -9.33 6.69
C ASP A 205 21.81 -9.53 5.17
N SER A 206 21.79 -10.78 4.70
CA SER A 206 21.77 -11.10 3.27
C SER A 206 20.36 -11.35 2.74
N TYR A 207 19.45 -11.76 3.62
CA TYR A 207 18.07 -12.07 3.29
C TYR A 207 17.25 -10.80 3.11
N GLU A 208 17.21 -9.89 4.09
CA GLU A 208 16.35 -8.69 4.02
C GLU A 208 16.66 -7.80 2.81
N PRO A 209 17.93 -7.44 2.51
CA PRO A 209 18.20 -6.52 1.41
C PRO A 209 17.87 -7.13 0.04
N ALA A 210 17.81 -8.46 -0.07
CA ALA A 210 17.38 -9.12 -1.29
C ALA A 210 15.89 -8.86 -1.59
N PHE A 211 15.06 -8.64 -0.57
CA PHE A 211 13.64 -8.31 -0.72
C PHE A 211 13.41 -6.84 -1.11
N GLU A 212 14.37 -5.96 -0.83
CA GLU A 212 14.37 -4.54 -1.24
C GLU A 212 14.86 -4.32 -2.68
N GLY A 213 15.43 -5.36 -3.30
CA GLY A 213 15.88 -5.33 -4.69
C GLY A 213 14.73 -5.33 -5.71
N TYR A 214 15.08 -5.23 -7.00
CA TYR A 214 14.08 -5.29 -8.07
C TYR A 214 13.35 -6.64 -8.07
N GLN A 215 12.03 -6.61 -8.21
CA GLN A 215 11.18 -7.80 -8.24
C GLN A 215 11.62 -8.82 -9.30
N GLU A 216 12.07 -8.34 -10.47
CA GLU A 216 12.61 -9.15 -11.56
C GLU A 216 13.83 -9.97 -11.15
N THR A 217 14.71 -9.43 -10.32
CA THR A 217 15.85 -10.17 -9.78
C THR A 217 15.49 -11.07 -8.61
N TRP A 218 14.53 -10.62 -7.79
CA TRP A 218 14.04 -11.37 -6.63
C TRP A 218 13.40 -12.69 -7.07
N LYS A 219 12.54 -12.67 -8.10
CA LYS A 219 11.82 -13.87 -8.57
C LYS A 219 12.70 -14.98 -9.16
N TYR A 220 13.97 -14.71 -9.50
CA TYR A 220 14.92 -15.73 -9.95
C TYR A 220 15.49 -16.58 -8.79
N ASN A 221 15.23 -16.16 -7.55
CA ASN A 221 15.67 -16.86 -6.35
C ASN A 221 14.47 -17.42 -5.60
N GLN A 222 14.71 -18.50 -4.87
CA GLN A 222 13.72 -19.08 -3.97
C GLN A 222 14.11 -18.78 -2.54
N PHE A 223 13.26 -18.10 -1.78
CA PHE A 223 13.56 -17.67 -0.41
C PHE A 223 12.82 -18.53 0.63
N ASN A 224 13.49 -18.83 1.73
CA ASN A 224 12.85 -19.42 2.90
C ASN A 224 13.64 -19.19 4.19
N VAL A 225 12.93 -19.33 5.31
CA VAL A 225 13.50 -19.32 6.65
C VAL A 225 13.26 -20.67 7.31
N ARG A 226 14.28 -21.25 7.94
CA ARG A 226 14.16 -22.49 8.71
C ARG A 226 14.24 -22.18 10.20
N VAL A 227 13.26 -22.62 10.97
CA VAL A 227 13.17 -22.37 12.41
C VAL A 227 13.08 -23.69 13.16
N LYS A 228 13.84 -23.80 14.25
CA LYS A 228 13.80 -24.93 15.18
C LYS A 228 13.84 -24.42 16.62
N ILE A 229 12.75 -24.61 17.33
CA ILE A 229 12.65 -24.24 18.75
C ILE A 229 13.17 -25.40 19.61
N THR A 230 14.17 -25.12 20.42
CA THR A 230 14.85 -26.11 21.27
C THR A 230 14.75 -25.78 22.75
N ASP A 231 14.53 -24.52 23.11
CA ASP A 231 14.40 -24.08 24.49
C ASP A 231 12.98 -24.36 25.02
N ASP A 232 12.88 -24.87 26.25
CA ASP A 232 11.61 -25.21 26.88
C ASP A 232 10.81 -23.99 27.39
N ALA A 233 11.48 -22.85 27.60
CA ALA A 233 10.82 -21.61 28.01
C ALA A 233 10.00 -20.97 26.88
N THR A 234 10.30 -21.28 25.62
CA THR A 234 9.62 -20.68 24.45
C THR A 234 8.29 -21.33 24.19
N ALA A 235 7.24 -20.85 24.85
CA ALA A 235 5.87 -21.33 24.65
C ALA A 235 5.22 -20.76 23.38
N GLU A 236 5.57 -19.52 23.02
CA GLU A 236 5.15 -18.85 21.79
C GLU A 236 6.26 -17.92 21.28
N TYR A 237 6.17 -17.59 20.00
CA TYR A 237 6.95 -16.55 19.35
C TYR A 237 6.11 -15.93 18.22
N PHE A 238 6.60 -14.88 17.59
CA PHE A 238 5.86 -14.08 16.64
C PHE A 238 6.60 -14.03 15.32
N TYR A 239 5.87 -14.19 14.21
CA TYR A 239 6.39 -13.90 12.88
C TYR A 239 5.93 -12.51 12.47
N PHE A 240 6.78 -11.75 11.80
CA PHE A 240 6.48 -10.39 11.35
C PHE A 240 7.24 -10.09 10.06
N CYS A 241 7.10 -8.88 9.52
CA CYS A 241 7.87 -8.44 8.36
C CYS A 241 8.96 -7.49 8.83
N HIS A 242 10.21 -7.69 8.41
CA HIS A 242 11.33 -6.80 8.80
C HIS A 242 11.28 -5.41 8.15
N LEU A 243 10.53 -5.25 7.06
CA LEU A 243 10.39 -3.97 6.35
C LEU A 243 9.09 -3.24 6.71
N HIS A 244 8.05 -3.98 7.08
CA HIS A 244 6.70 -3.47 7.25
C HIS A 244 6.10 -3.79 8.62
N GLU A 245 5.88 -2.75 9.41
CA GLU A 245 5.19 -2.82 10.69
C GLU A 245 3.75 -3.31 10.57
N TRP A 246 3.22 -3.79 11.70
CA TRP A 246 1.83 -4.20 11.87
C TRP A 246 1.45 -5.50 11.15
N MET A 247 2.41 -6.28 10.68
CA MET A 247 2.16 -7.57 10.01
C MET A 247 2.26 -8.80 10.92
N THR A 248 2.50 -8.61 12.22
CA THR A 248 2.74 -9.68 13.19
C THR A 248 1.63 -10.72 13.28
N GLY A 249 1.96 -11.99 13.12
CA GLY A 249 1.13 -13.10 13.60
C GLY A 249 1.85 -13.97 14.63
N ARG A 250 1.14 -14.98 15.14
CA ARG A 250 1.59 -15.80 16.28
C ARG A 250 2.02 -17.19 15.84
N VAL A 251 3.03 -17.74 16.51
CA VAL A 251 3.36 -19.15 16.47
C VAL A 251 3.31 -19.73 17.89
N ILE A 252 2.46 -20.74 18.10
CA ILE A 252 2.40 -21.49 19.36
C ILE A 252 3.32 -22.71 19.27
N VAL A 253 4.01 -23.02 20.37
CA VAL A 253 4.94 -24.14 20.46
C VAL A 253 4.37 -25.24 21.34
N THR A 254 4.29 -26.46 20.81
CA THR A 254 3.99 -27.66 21.59
C THR A 254 5.27 -28.37 22.00
N ASN A 255 5.20 -29.16 23.07
CA ASN A 255 6.27 -30.06 23.46
C ASN A 255 6.49 -31.16 22.40
N ALA A 256 7.62 -31.85 22.48
CA ALA A 256 7.95 -32.93 21.53
C ALA A 256 6.92 -34.08 21.53
N ASP A 257 6.22 -34.30 22.65
CA ASP A 257 5.13 -35.28 22.77
C ASP A 257 3.77 -34.77 22.27
N GLY A 258 3.71 -33.52 21.80
CA GLY A 258 2.51 -32.84 21.31
C GLY A 258 1.68 -32.14 22.40
N SER A 259 2.06 -32.22 23.67
CA SER A 259 1.38 -31.51 24.75
C SER A 259 1.59 -29.99 24.66
N ALA A 260 0.63 -29.20 25.15
CA ALA A 260 0.72 -27.74 25.14
C ALA A 260 1.76 -27.23 26.15
N ARG A 261 2.48 -26.17 25.80
CA ARG A 261 3.36 -25.43 26.73
C ARG A 261 2.56 -24.43 27.57
N SER A 262 3.03 -24.16 28.79
CA SER A 262 2.46 -23.12 29.65
C SER A 262 2.91 -21.73 29.19
N GLY A 263 2.03 -20.73 29.25
CA GLY A 263 2.35 -19.34 28.90
C GLY A 263 1.96 -18.92 27.47
N VAL A 264 1.43 -19.84 26.68
CA VAL A 264 0.79 -19.53 25.39
C VAL A 264 -0.39 -18.57 25.61
N GLY A 265 -0.52 -17.54 24.77
CA GLY A 265 -1.60 -16.57 24.86
C GLY A 265 -1.33 -15.39 25.81
N ALA A 266 -0.14 -15.34 26.44
CA ALA A 266 0.16 -14.31 27.43
C ALA A 266 0.29 -12.90 26.82
N ILE A 267 0.75 -12.81 25.57
CA ILE A 267 0.88 -11.55 24.86
C ILE A 267 -0.33 -11.35 23.95
N GLU A 268 -1.00 -10.21 24.09
CA GLU A 268 -2.12 -9.80 23.24
C GLU A 268 -1.61 -9.22 21.91
N LEU A 269 -2.20 -9.63 20.80
CA LEU A 269 -1.92 -9.06 19.48
C LEU A 269 -2.98 -8.03 19.13
N TYR A 270 -2.57 -6.98 18.44
CA TYR A 270 -3.51 -6.03 17.86
C TYR A 270 -4.37 -6.72 16.78
N ASP A 271 -5.65 -6.35 16.76
CA ASP A 271 -6.63 -6.85 15.80
C ASP A 271 -6.24 -6.49 14.35
N PRO A 272 -6.63 -7.33 13.36
CA PRO A 272 -6.63 -6.93 11.96
C PRO A 272 -7.43 -5.64 11.72
N VAL A 273 -7.07 -4.91 10.66
CA VAL A 273 -7.78 -3.68 10.29
C VAL A 273 -9.22 -4.03 9.92
N LYS A 274 -10.18 -3.29 10.47
CA LYS A 274 -11.60 -3.46 10.15
C LYS A 274 -11.94 -2.60 8.94
N LEU A 275 -12.09 -3.27 7.80
CA LEU A 275 -12.48 -2.62 6.54
C LEU A 275 -14.00 -2.48 6.44
N SER A 276 -14.45 -1.32 5.99
CA SER A 276 -15.85 -1.09 5.64
C SER A 276 -16.25 -1.91 4.40
N ASP A 277 -17.55 -2.06 4.16
CA ASP A 277 -18.02 -2.74 2.93
C ASP A 277 -17.60 -1.97 1.67
N PHE A 278 -17.48 -0.65 1.77
CA PHE A 278 -17.00 0.17 0.66
C PHE A 278 -15.49 0.01 0.43
N ASP A 279 -14.70 -0.08 1.50
CA ASP A 279 -13.26 -0.36 1.41
C ASP A 279 -13.02 -1.72 0.74
N LYS A 280 -13.73 -2.76 1.18
CA LYS A 280 -13.66 -4.11 0.62
C LYS A 280 -14.09 -4.16 -0.84
N LYS A 281 -15.14 -3.42 -1.20
CA LYS A 281 -15.61 -3.28 -2.58
C LYS A 281 -14.48 -2.71 -3.44
N CYS A 282 -13.86 -1.62 -3.00
CA CYS A 282 -12.85 -0.91 -3.78
C CYS A 282 -11.44 -1.53 -3.70
N GLY A 283 -11.17 -2.40 -2.74
CA GLY A 283 -9.84 -2.98 -2.49
C GLY A 283 -8.83 -1.99 -1.87
N PHE A 284 -9.20 -0.74 -1.63
CA PHE A 284 -8.36 0.16 -0.87
C PHE A 284 -8.45 -0.15 0.63
N THR A 285 -7.50 0.37 1.39
CA THR A 285 -7.39 0.07 2.84
C THR A 285 -7.24 1.35 3.64
N SER A 286 -7.89 1.40 4.79
CA SER A 286 -7.57 2.38 5.83
C SER A 286 -6.22 2.07 6.47
N ALA A 287 -5.65 3.07 7.14
CA ALA A 287 -4.37 2.98 7.82
C ALA A 287 -4.49 3.41 9.31
N PRO A 288 -5.38 2.79 10.10
CA PRO A 288 -5.68 3.25 11.47
C PRO A 288 -4.47 3.17 12.39
N ASN A 289 -3.61 2.17 12.20
CA ASN A 289 -2.34 2.03 12.95
C ASN A 289 -1.35 3.17 12.66
N PHE A 290 -1.58 3.92 11.58
CA PHE A 290 -0.83 5.10 11.18
C PHE A 290 -1.63 6.40 11.42
N GLY A 291 -2.68 6.35 12.24
CA GLY A 291 -3.52 7.50 12.60
C GLY A 291 -4.64 7.83 11.61
N ASP A 292 -4.79 7.07 10.51
CA ASP A 292 -5.91 7.22 9.57
C ASP A 292 -7.12 6.40 10.03
N GLU A 293 -7.75 6.84 11.11
CA GLU A 293 -8.85 6.10 11.73
C GLU A 293 -10.11 6.05 10.85
N LEU A 294 -10.36 7.10 10.05
CA LEU A 294 -11.54 7.19 9.21
C LEU A 294 -11.39 6.38 7.91
N GLY A 295 -10.17 6.32 7.37
CA GLY A 295 -9.90 5.67 6.10
C GLY A 295 -10.54 6.36 4.91
N PRO A 296 -10.24 5.92 3.67
CA PRO A 296 -10.83 6.53 2.48
C PRO A 296 -12.35 6.27 2.34
N GLY A 297 -12.87 5.21 2.96
CA GLY A 297 -14.30 4.89 2.86
C GLY A 297 -15.21 5.95 3.46
N ALA A 298 -14.73 6.68 4.47
CA ALA A 298 -15.44 7.82 5.06
C ALA A 298 -15.52 9.05 4.13
N PHE A 299 -14.78 9.03 3.01
CA PHE A 299 -14.69 10.11 2.03
C PHE A 299 -15.39 9.77 0.72
N GLY A 300 -16.15 8.67 0.68
CA GLY A 300 -16.98 8.30 -0.47
C GLY A 300 -18.00 9.38 -0.86
N PRO A 301 -18.78 9.14 -1.94
CA PRO A 301 -19.61 10.17 -2.59
C PRO A 301 -20.63 10.90 -1.70
N SER A 302 -21.00 10.31 -0.56
CA SER A 302 -21.93 10.90 0.41
C SER A 302 -21.27 11.81 1.46
N SER A 303 -19.93 11.87 1.52
CA SER A 303 -19.19 12.49 2.62
C SER A 303 -19.29 14.01 2.68
N ARG A 304 -19.55 14.69 1.55
CA ARG A 304 -19.51 16.16 1.39
C ARG A 304 -18.20 16.82 1.87
N LYS A 305 -17.11 16.05 2.02
CA LYS A 305 -15.80 16.54 2.49
C LYS A 305 -14.96 17.17 1.37
N CYS A 306 -15.35 16.92 0.12
CA CYS A 306 -14.70 17.48 -1.06
C CYS A 306 -15.75 17.98 -2.05
N ASP A 307 -15.59 19.23 -2.47
CA ASP A 307 -16.55 19.91 -3.35
C ASP A 307 -16.29 19.62 -4.83
N ASN A 308 -15.06 19.23 -5.18
CA ASN A 308 -14.63 18.99 -6.54
C ASN A 308 -14.28 17.52 -6.76
N ALA A 309 -14.85 16.95 -7.83
CA ALA A 309 -14.42 15.66 -8.36
C ALA A 309 -13.00 15.75 -8.93
N ALA A 310 -12.19 14.72 -8.70
CA ALA A 310 -10.85 14.60 -9.24
C ALA A 310 -10.84 14.05 -10.68
N LEU A 311 -11.83 13.25 -11.06
CA LEU A 311 -11.91 12.60 -12.36
C LEU A 311 -13.09 13.11 -13.19
N CYS A 312 -12.85 13.25 -14.51
CA CYS A 312 -13.87 13.52 -15.51
C CYS A 312 -14.35 12.21 -16.17
N GLY A 313 -15.50 12.24 -16.85
CA GLY A 313 -15.99 11.13 -17.66
C GLY A 313 -17.17 10.37 -17.07
N THR A 314 -17.31 9.09 -17.42
CA THR A 314 -18.38 8.21 -16.94
C THR A 314 -18.21 7.92 -15.44
N TRP A 315 -19.31 7.70 -14.74
CA TRP A 315 -19.29 7.26 -13.34
C TRP A 315 -19.47 5.74 -13.29
N ASP A 316 -18.40 5.03 -12.95
CA ASP A 316 -18.35 3.59 -12.70
C ASP A 316 -17.70 3.30 -11.34
N THR A 317 -17.58 2.02 -10.97
CA THR A 317 -16.98 1.63 -9.69
C THR A 317 -15.54 2.10 -9.55
N PHE A 318 -14.73 1.96 -10.61
CA PHE A 318 -13.33 2.38 -10.59
C PHE A 318 -13.22 3.87 -10.27
N ARG A 319 -14.00 4.72 -10.94
CA ARG A 319 -14.05 6.14 -10.63
C ARG A 319 -14.57 6.41 -9.22
N GLU A 320 -15.67 5.77 -8.81
CA GLU A 320 -16.24 5.94 -7.46
C GLU A 320 -15.19 5.69 -6.37
N CYS A 321 -14.39 4.64 -6.52
CA CYS A 321 -13.30 4.30 -5.61
C CYS A 321 -12.16 5.33 -5.65
N ASN A 322 -11.73 5.77 -6.84
CA ASN A 322 -10.67 6.78 -6.97
C ASN A 322 -11.09 8.14 -6.38
N GLU A 323 -12.32 8.58 -6.62
CA GLU A 323 -12.84 9.85 -6.06
C GLU A 323 -12.81 9.86 -4.53
N ALA A 324 -13.05 8.72 -3.88
CA ALA A 324 -12.98 8.60 -2.43
C ALA A 324 -11.55 8.78 -1.89
N ILE A 325 -10.57 8.13 -2.51
CA ILE A 325 -9.16 8.20 -2.08
C ILE A 325 -8.52 9.56 -2.44
N ASP A 326 -8.90 10.15 -3.58
CA ASP A 326 -8.46 11.49 -3.97
C ASP A 326 -9.05 12.55 -3.02
N CYS A 327 -10.30 12.38 -2.60
CA CYS A 327 -10.91 13.24 -1.59
C CYS A 327 -10.22 13.10 -0.23
N HIS A 328 -9.99 11.85 0.23
CA HIS A 328 -9.24 11.56 1.45
C HIS A 328 -7.86 12.22 1.46
N MET A 329 -7.11 12.07 0.36
CA MET A 329 -5.81 12.70 0.18
C MET A 329 -5.91 14.23 0.23
N ASN A 330 -6.82 14.83 -0.55
CA ASN A 330 -6.97 16.28 -0.62
C ASN A 330 -7.30 16.88 0.75
N TYR A 331 -8.18 16.22 1.50
CA TYR A 331 -8.55 16.64 2.85
C TYR A 331 -7.35 16.53 3.80
N ASN A 332 -6.68 15.38 3.82
CA ASN A 332 -5.62 15.10 4.79
C ASN A 332 -4.28 15.78 4.49
N MET A 333 -4.04 16.24 3.25
CA MET A 333 -2.88 17.07 2.89
C MET A 333 -2.98 18.53 3.36
N ARG A 334 -4.14 18.95 3.88
CA ARG A 334 -4.36 20.30 4.42
C ARG A 334 -3.79 20.38 5.83
N VAL A 335 -2.52 20.75 5.92
CA VAL A 335 -1.78 20.80 7.19
C VAL A 335 -1.29 22.22 7.46
N ALA A 336 -1.22 22.59 8.73
CA ALA A 336 -0.62 23.88 9.10
C ALA A 336 0.85 23.93 8.65
N HIS A 337 1.25 25.06 8.09
CA HIS A 337 2.65 25.31 7.76
C HIS A 337 3.50 25.36 9.04
N SER A 338 4.51 24.50 9.12
CA SER A 338 5.51 24.52 10.17
C SER A 338 6.73 25.34 9.72
N THR A 339 7.39 26.00 10.66
CA THR A 339 8.69 26.62 10.41
C THR A 339 9.75 25.59 10.01
N ASP A 340 9.58 24.34 10.43
CA ASP A 340 10.32 23.21 9.89
C ASP A 340 9.61 22.68 8.64
N LYS A 341 10.27 22.88 7.49
CA LYS A 341 9.75 22.47 6.19
C LYS A 341 9.71 20.95 6.03
N VAL A 342 10.55 20.20 6.75
CA VAL A 342 10.56 18.73 6.73
C VAL A 342 9.27 18.22 7.36
N ILE A 343 8.85 18.80 8.49
CA ILE A 343 7.57 18.46 9.12
C ILE A 343 6.40 18.68 8.17
N THR A 344 6.32 19.85 7.51
CA THR A 344 5.25 20.10 6.53
C THR A 344 5.31 19.09 5.37
N PHE A 345 6.51 18.78 4.86
CA PHE A 345 6.68 17.78 3.81
C PHE A 345 6.18 16.39 4.24
N MET A 346 6.60 15.88 5.40
CA MET A 346 6.20 14.55 5.89
C MET A 346 4.68 14.46 6.06
N ARG A 347 4.06 15.47 6.70
CA ARG A 347 2.61 15.50 6.93
C ARG A 347 1.79 15.55 5.63
N GLN A 348 2.31 16.17 4.56
CA GLN A 348 1.64 16.17 3.26
C GLN A 348 1.93 14.91 2.43
N MET A 349 3.14 14.36 2.54
CA MET A 349 3.57 13.24 1.71
C MET A 349 2.98 11.90 2.18
N ILE A 350 2.67 11.75 3.47
CA ILE A 350 1.97 10.56 4.00
C ILE A 350 0.61 10.34 3.31
N PRO A 351 -0.37 11.27 3.36
CA PRO A 351 -1.64 11.08 2.67
C PRO A 351 -1.50 11.00 1.15
N HIS A 352 -0.51 11.70 0.56
CA HIS A 352 -0.17 11.55 -0.86
C HIS A 352 0.25 10.11 -1.22
N HIS A 353 1.13 9.49 -0.43
CA HIS A 353 1.53 8.10 -0.63
C HIS A 353 0.40 7.12 -0.32
N GLN A 354 -0.43 7.36 0.70
CA GLN A 354 -1.61 6.54 0.98
C GLN A 354 -2.57 6.52 -0.23
N ASN A 355 -2.73 7.67 -0.90
CA ASN A 355 -3.50 7.75 -2.15
C ASN A 355 -2.88 6.88 -3.25
N ALA A 356 -1.56 7.00 -3.48
CA ALA A 356 -0.86 6.20 -4.50
C ALA A 356 -0.97 4.68 -4.25
N VAL A 357 -0.81 4.24 -2.99
CA VAL A 357 -1.02 2.84 -2.58
C VAL A 357 -2.44 2.41 -2.89
N ASN A 358 -3.43 3.21 -2.52
CA ASN A 358 -4.83 2.87 -2.71
C ASN A 358 -5.25 2.91 -4.18
N MET A 359 -4.72 3.81 -5.02
CA MET A 359 -4.91 3.79 -6.48
C MET A 359 -4.39 2.49 -7.07
N ALA A 360 -3.20 2.05 -6.66
CA ALA A 360 -2.62 0.81 -7.13
C ALA A 360 -3.49 -0.40 -6.75
N LYS A 361 -3.99 -0.44 -5.51
CA LYS A 361 -4.91 -1.49 -5.06
C LYS A 361 -6.25 -1.47 -5.80
N ILE A 362 -6.85 -0.30 -6.03
CA ILE A 362 -8.09 -0.18 -6.82
C ILE A 362 -7.86 -0.74 -8.22
N LEU A 363 -6.75 -0.40 -8.88
CA LEU A 363 -6.47 -0.92 -10.22
C LEU A 363 -6.25 -2.44 -10.22
N LEU A 364 -5.57 -2.99 -9.21
CA LEU A 364 -5.43 -4.45 -9.05
C LEU A 364 -6.76 -5.15 -8.72
N LYS A 365 -7.75 -4.44 -8.16
CA LYS A 365 -9.05 -4.98 -7.77
C LYS A 365 -10.10 -4.87 -8.89
N GLU A 366 -10.31 -3.67 -9.40
CA GLU A 366 -11.38 -3.34 -10.34
C GLU A 366 -10.93 -3.43 -11.80
N GLY A 367 -9.64 -3.18 -12.08
CA GLY A 367 -9.06 -3.19 -13.42
C GLY A 367 -8.13 -4.37 -13.70
N GLN A 368 -8.25 -5.47 -12.94
CA GLN A 368 -7.36 -6.63 -13.04
C GLN A 368 -7.29 -7.20 -14.47
N ALA A 369 -8.42 -7.29 -15.16
CA ALA A 369 -8.48 -7.76 -16.53
C ALA A 369 -7.76 -6.82 -17.51
N ASP A 370 -7.84 -5.50 -17.28
CA ASP A 370 -7.16 -4.49 -18.09
C ASP A 370 -5.64 -4.54 -17.86
N VAL A 371 -5.21 -4.71 -16.60
CA VAL A 371 -3.79 -4.93 -16.26
C VAL A 371 -3.27 -6.18 -16.96
N ALA A 372 -3.98 -7.30 -16.86
CA ALA A 372 -3.59 -8.56 -17.50
C ALA A 372 -3.52 -8.42 -19.03
N ALA A 373 -4.49 -7.76 -19.65
CA ALA A 373 -4.49 -7.50 -21.09
C ALA A 373 -3.34 -6.59 -21.51
N ALA A 374 -3.05 -5.55 -20.73
CA ALA A 374 -1.96 -4.63 -20.99
C ALA A 374 -0.60 -5.32 -20.87
N ASP A 375 -0.36 -6.07 -19.80
CA ASP A 375 0.88 -6.84 -19.62
C ASP A 375 1.03 -7.92 -20.70
N ALA A 376 -0.05 -8.64 -21.06
CA ALA A 376 -0.02 -9.59 -22.17
C ALA A 376 0.36 -8.94 -23.51
N SER A 377 -0.03 -7.68 -23.72
CA SER A 377 0.34 -6.93 -24.94
C SER A 377 1.80 -6.48 -24.96
N LEU A 378 2.42 -6.33 -23.80
CA LEU A 378 3.83 -5.98 -23.63
C LEU A 378 4.76 -7.19 -23.75
N GLY A 379 4.25 -8.41 -23.51
CA GLY A 379 5.02 -9.64 -23.66
C GLY A 379 6.17 -9.72 -22.66
N GLU A 380 7.41 -9.81 -23.14
CA GLU A 380 8.61 -9.85 -22.28
C GLU A 380 8.84 -8.54 -21.51
N ASP A 381 8.24 -7.43 -21.97
CA ASP A 381 8.32 -6.11 -21.32
C ASP A 381 7.15 -5.84 -20.35
N ALA A 382 6.37 -6.86 -19.99
CA ALA A 382 5.28 -6.72 -19.01
C ALA A 382 5.80 -6.18 -17.67
N PHE A 383 5.15 -5.14 -17.15
CA PHE A 383 5.63 -4.45 -15.94
C PHE A 383 4.52 -3.86 -15.08
N ILE A 384 3.27 -3.82 -15.55
CA ILE A 384 2.21 -3.05 -14.88
C ILE A 384 1.85 -3.71 -13.55
N ALA A 385 1.61 -5.02 -13.54
CA ALA A 385 1.31 -5.72 -12.29
C ALA A 385 2.45 -5.62 -11.26
N GLY A 386 3.70 -5.69 -11.71
CA GLY A 386 4.89 -5.54 -10.86
C GLY A 386 5.03 -4.12 -10.32
N MET A 387 4.88 -3.11 -11.19
CA MET A 387 4.90 -1.69 -10.80
C MET A 387 3.82 -1.37 -9.76
N LEU A 388 2.61 -1.92 -9.90
CA LEU A 388 1.54 -1.70 -8.92
C LEU A 388 1.90 -2.29 -7.55
N GLN A 389 2.53 -3.46 -7.51
CA GLN A 389 3.02 -4.07 -6.27
C GLN A 389 4.18 -3.25 -5.68
N ASP A 390 5.12 -2.80 -6.50
CA ASP A 390 6.22 -1.93 -6.07
C ASP A 390 5.71 -0.62 -5.48
N VAL A 391 4.66 -0.02 -6.07
CA VAL A 391 3.99 1.17 -5.52
C VAL A 391 3.38 0.85 -4.16
N ILE A 392 2.65 -0.26 -4.01
CA ILE A 392 2.07 -0.65 -2.72
C ILE A 392 3.17 -0.81 -1.67
N ASN A 393 4.20 -1.59 -1.95
CA ASN A 393 5.21 -1.94 -0.97
C ASN A 393 6.12 -0.74 -0.65
N SER A 394 6.74 -0.14 -1.66
CA SER A 394 7.72 0.93 -1.46
C SER A 394 7.10 2.18 -0.83
N GLN A 395 5.88 2.54 -1.22
CA GLN A 395 5.24 3.73 -0.66
C GLN A 395 4.78 3.49 0.79
N ASN A 396 4.37 2.27 1.15
CA ASN A 396 4.08 1.94 2.55
C ASN A 396 5.35 2.00 3.42
N MET A 397 6.48 1.48 2.93
CA MET A 397 7.78 1.66 3.59
C MET A 397 8.11 3.14 3.82
N GLN A 398 7.93 3.98 2.80
CA GLN A 398 8.14 5.43 2.92
C GLN A 398 7.18 6.07 3.92
N ILE A 399 5.89 5.68 3.92
CA ILE A 399 4.91 6.14 4.92
C ILE A 399 5.43 5.86 6.33
N MET A 400 5.87 4.64 6.63
CA MET A 400 6.37 4.30 7.97
C MET A 400 7.59 5.13 8.37
N ASN A 401 8.55 5.34 7.46
CA ASN A 401 9.71 6.19 7.73
C ASN A 401 9.30 7.63 8.07
N MET A 402 8.35 8.20 7.33
CA MET A 402 7.83 9.55 7.59
C MET A 402 7.03 9.62 8.90
N MET A 403 6.25 8.58 9.21
CA MET A 403 5.47 8.45 10.45
C MET A 403 6.40 8.39 11.67
N ASN A 404 7.45 7.56 11.62
CA ASN A 404 8.42 7.43 12.68
C ASN A 404 9.17 8.75 12.92
N TYR A 405 9.57 9.43 11.84
CA TYR A 405 10.15 10.78 11.95
C TYR A 405 9.20 11.77 12.66
N LEU A 406 7.91 11.80 12.30
CA LEU A 406 6.94 12.68 12.94
C LEU A 406 6.70 12.33 14.40
N LYS A 407 6.67 11.04 14.74
CA LYS A 407 6.53 10.55 16.12
C LYS A 407 7.71 10.99 17.00
N GLU A 408 8.93 10.86 16.51
CA GLU A 408 10.14 11.33 17.21
C GLU A 408 10.15 12.84 17.44
N ASN A 409 9.44 13.59 16.59
CA ASN A 409 9.28 15.05 16.68
C ASN A 409 7.95 15.46 17.33
N ASP A 410 7.26 14.56 18.05
CA ASP A 410 5.99 14.80 18.77
C ASP A 410 4.94 15.54 17.92
N THR A 411 4.87 15.21 16.63
CA THR A 411 4.01 15.88 15.67
C THR A 411 2.93 14.93 15.14
N PRO A 412 1.63 15.28 15.26
CA PRO A 412 0.58 14.47 14.67
C PRO A 412 0.61 14.57 13.14
N VAL A 413 0.34 13.43 12.50
CA VAL A 413 0.34 13.28 11.05
C VAL A 413 -0.77 14.11 10.44
N TYR A 414 -2.00 13.87 10.90
CA TYR A 414 -3.21 14.53 10.40
C TYR A 414 -3.49 15.84 11.12
N ASP A 415 -4.02 16.82 10.39
CA ASP A 415 -4.36 18.16 10.89
C ASP A 415 -5.85 18.46 10.67
N VAL A 416 -6.72 17.80 11.44
CA VAL A 416 -8.17 17.95 11.28
C VAL A 416 -8.62 19.41 11.45
N GLN A 417 -7.91 20.18 12.29
CA GLN A 417 -8.21 21.60 12.51
C GLN A 417 -7.89 22.43 11.27
N CYS A 418 -6.69 22.28 10.69
CA CYS A 418 -6.35 22.97 9.46
C CYS A 418 -7.27 22.53 8.31
N ALA A 419 -7.47 21.22 8.14
CA ALA A 419 -8.30 20.65 7.09
C ALA A 419 -9.73 21.20 7.11
N SER A 420 -10.37 21.23 8.29
CA SER A 420 -11.72 21.78 8.48
C SER A 420 -11.78 23.32 8.35
N SER A 421 -10.71 24.04 8.72
CA SER A 421 -10.68 25.51 8.59
C SER A 421 -10.66 26.01 7.15
N LEU A 422 -10.20 25.16 6.22
CA LEU A 422 -10.13 25.45 4.79
C LEU A 422 -11.36 24.95 4.02
N GLU A 423 -12.25 24.19 4.66
CA GLU A 423 -13.56 23.87 4.09
C GLU A 423 -14.41 25.15 4.06
N ILE A 424 -14.94 25.49 2.89
CA ILE A 424 -15.87 26.62 2.77
C ILE A 424 -17.16 26.20 3.46
N ASN A 425 -17.52 26.88 4.55
CA ASN A 425 -18.80 26.65 5.19
C ASN A 425 -19.93 27.19 4.30
N GLU A 426 -20.50 26.33 3.45
CA GLU A 426 -21.60 26.70 2.55
C GLU A 426 -22.82 27.23 3.31
N ASP A 427 -23.08 26.78 4.55
CA ASP A 427 -24.18 27.31 5.36
C ASP A 427 -23.93 28.78 5.75
N LEU A 428 -22.67 29.14 5.99
CA LEU A 428 -22.27 30.52 6.24
C LEU A 428 -22.37 31.35 4.95
N ALA A 429 -21.98 30.80 3.80
CA ALA A 429 -22.12 31.45 2.50
C ALA A 429 -23.59 31.69 2.12
N TRP A 430 -24.46 30.69 2.31
CA TRP A 430 -25.91 30.81 2.14
C TRP A 430 -26.53 31.74 3.17
N GLY A 431 -26.04 31.74 4.41
CA GLY A 431 -26.42 32.69 5.44
C GLY A 431 -26.14 34.14 5.02
N TYR A 432 -24.95 34.41 4.48
CA TYR A 432 -24.59 35.72 3.94
C TYR A 432 -25.40 36.08 2.68
N ALA A 433 -25.65 35.13 1.79
CA ALA A 433 -26.47 35.34 0.61
C ALA A 433 -27.93 35.67 0.99
N ALA A 434 -28.51 34.93 1.94
CA ALA A 434 -29.85 35.16 2.46
C ALA A 434 -29.95 36.51 3.19
N ALA A 435 -28.97 36.84 4.04
CA ALA A 435 -28.89 38.14 4.71
C ALA A 435 -28.78 39.28 3.69
N GLY A 436 -27.96 39.11 2.65
CA GLY A 436 -27.82 40.07 1.55
C GLY A 436 -29.14 40.30 0.81
N LEU A 437 -29.91 39.25 0.53
CA LEU A 437 -31.24 39.36 -0.08
C LEU A 437 -32.23 40.11 0.81
N VAL A 438 -32.24 39.86 2.12
CA VAL A 438 -33.10 40.58 3.08
C VAL A 438 -32.74 42.05 3.14
N VAL A 439 -31.46 42.38 3.25
CA VAL A 439 -30.98 43.77 3.27
C VAL A 439 -31.32 44.47 1.94
N GLY A 440 -31.12 43.79 0.81
CA GLY A 440 -31.49 44.30 -0.51
C GLY A 440 -32.98 44.62 -0.62
N ALA A 441 -33.85 43.73 -0.15
CA ALA A 441 -35.30 43.94 -0.16
C ALA A 441 -35.73 45.12 0.73
N VAL A 442 -35.12 45.27 1.91
CA VAL A 442 -35.37 46.41 2.81
C VAL A 442 -34.95 47.72 2.16
N LEU A 443 -33.76 47.78 1.54
CA LEU A 443 -33.28 48.98 0.85
C LEU A 443 -34.17 49.36 -0.34
N ILE A 444 -34.60 48.38 -1.15
CA ILE A 444 -35.55 48.60 -2.25
C ILE A 444 -36.89 49.12 -1.70
N GLY A 445 -37.39 48.56 -0.59
CA GLY A 445 -38.60 49.02 0.08
C GLY A 445 -38.49 50.46 0.58
N ILE A 446 -37.36 50.84 1.17
CA ILE A 446 -37.08 52.22 1.62
C ILE A 446 -37.04 53.17 0.42
N VAL A 447 -36.33 52.82 -0.65
CA VAL A 447 -36.25 53.64 -1.87
C VAL A 447 -37.65 53.81 -2.49
N TYR A 448 -38.42 52.74 -2.57
CA TYR A 448 -39.80 52.78 -3.07
C TYR A 448 -40.71 53.64 -2.17
N PHE A 449 -40.58 53.54 -0.84
CA PHE A 449 -41.31 54.38 0.11
C PHE A 449 -40.97 55.86 -0.06
N VAL A 450 -39.68 56.22 -0.17
CA VAL A 450 -39.24 57.60 -0.42
C VAL A 450 -39.75 58.10 -1.77
N TYR A 451 -39.68 57.29 -2.82
CA TYR A 451 -40.19 57.62 -4.15
C TYR A 451 -41.70 57.88 -4.16
N THR A 452 -42.49 57.05 -3.47
CA THR A 452 -43.94 57.23 -3.37
C THR A 452 -44.32 58.44 -2.51
N ARG A 453 -43.60 58.70 -1.41
CA ARG A 453 -43.79 59.90 -0.55
C ARG A 453 -43.50 61.20 -1.30
N THR A 454 -42.41 61.25 -2.06
CA THR A 454 -42.02 62.43 -2.86
C THR A 454 -42.98 62.70 -4.03
N ARG A 455 -43.61 61.66 -4.59
CA ARG A 455 -44.71 61.83 -5.56
C ARG A 455 -46.04 62.25 -4.93
N ALA A 456 -46.37 61.76 -3.73
CA ALA A 456 -47.61 62.10 -3.03
C ALA A 456 -47.58 63.52 -2.42
N HIS A 457 -46.40 64.01 -2.07
CA HIS A 457 -46.17 65.38 -1.62
C HIS A 457 -45.05 66.03 -2.45
N PRO A 458 -45.36 66.61 -3.61
CA PRO A 458 -44.39 67.46 -4.30
C PRO A 458 -43.98 68.58 -3.33
N PRO A 459 -42.68 68.90 -3.20
CA PRO A 459 -42.26 70.01 -2.36
C PRO A 459 -42.99 71.28 -2.83
N SER A 460 -43.61 72.00 -1.88
CA SER A 460 -44.14 73.32 -2.16
C SER A 460 -42.97 74.21 -2.59
N ILE A 461 -42.94 74.55 -3.87
CA ILE A 461 -42.00 75.55 -4.40
C ILE A 461 -42.41 76.89 -3.78
N SER A 462 -41.82 77.24 -2.63
CA SER A 462 -41.77 78.64 -2.21
C SER A 462 -40.72 79.32 -3.06
N ALA A 463 -41.14 80.32 -3.83
CA ALA A 463 -40.31 81.13 -4.71
C ALA A 463 -39.02 81.59 -4.00
N ALA A 464 -37.90 80.96 -4.33
CA ALA A 464 -36.57 81.50 -4.05
C ALA A 464 -36.25 82.51 -5.15
N LYS A 465 -36.05 83.75 -4.74
CA LYS A 465 -35.63 84.88 -5.59
C LYS A 465 -34.39 84.53 -6.42
N ASN A 466 -34.40 84.98 -7.67
CA ASN A 466 -33.24 85.04 -8.55
C ASN A 466 -32.04 85.64 -7.80
N VAL A 467 -31.01 84.82 -7.62
CA VAL A 467 -29.64 85.28 -7.41
C VAL A 467 -28.81 84.49 -8.41
N GLU A 468 -28.28 85.20 -9.40
CA GLU A 468 -27.27 84.67 -10.32
C GLU A 468 -26.02 84.24 -9.53
N PRO A 469 -25.51 83.02 -9.72
CA PRO A 469 -24.16 82.69 -9.33
C PRO A 469 -23.22 82.89 -10.53
N GLU A 470 -22.26 83.78 -10.32
CA GLU A 470 -21.07 84.04 -11.11
C GLU A 470 -20.29 82.73 -11.34
N LEU A 471 -19.95 82.42 -12.60
CA LEU A 471 -19.15 81.26 -12.98
C LEU A 471 -17.70 81.45 -12.53
N GLU A 472 -17.28 80.73 -11.49
CA GLU A 472 -15.86 80.53 -11.20
C GLU A 472 -15.42 79.14 -11.66
N VAL A 473 -14.52 79.12 -12.66
CA VAL A 473 -13.99 77.91 -13.30
C VAL A 473 -12.98 77.23 -12.36
N GLN A 474 -13.37 76.14 -11.71
CA GLN A 474 -12.43 75.20 -11.10
C GLN A 474 -12.17 74.00 -12.02
N LYS A 475 -10.89 73.81 -12.36
CA LYS A 475 -10.36 72.72 -13.19
C LYS A 475 -10.55 71.35 -12.50
N PRO A 476 -10.88 70.28 -13.25
CA PRO A 476 -11.03 68.95 -12.67
C PRO A 476 -9.68 68.27 -12.42
N THR A 477 -9.49 67.81 -11.18
CA THR A 477 -8.47 66.84 -10.77
C THR A 477 -8.96 65.43 -11.11
N PRO A 478 -8.16 64.55 -11.75
CA PRO A 478 -8.63 63.24 -12.19
C PRO A 478 -8.64 62.20 -11.06
N SER A 479 -9.80 61.60 -10.80
CA SER A 479 -9.93 60.38 -9.98
C SER A 479 -9.64 59.14 -10.84
N LYS A 480 -8.66 58.34 -10.40
CA LYS A 480 -8.28 57.06 -10.98
C LYS A 480 -9.42 56.04 -10.86
N ALA A 481 -9.87 55.51 -11.99
CA ALA A 481 -10.56 54.24 -12.09
C ALA A 481 -9.51 53.13 -12.21
N TYR A 482 -9.61 52.08 -11.38
CA TYR A 482 -8.90 50.82 -11.59
C TYR A 482 -9.90 49.78 -12.06
N GLY A 483 -9.70 49.28 -13.28
CA GLY A 483 -10.33 48.11 -13.84
C GLY A 483 -9.37 47.48 -14.86
N GLY A 484 -9.11 46.18 -14.68
CA GLY A 484 -8.93 45.21 -15.76
C GLY A 484 -7.59 45.10 -16.49
N ASN A 485 -6.95 43.94 -16.26
CA ASN A 485 -6.26 43.06 -17.20
C ASN A 485 -4.75 43.26 -17.52
N GLU A 486 -4.01 42.25 -17.04
CA GLU A 486 -3.09 41.37 -17.78
C GLU A 486 -2.14 41.96 -18.83
N MET A 487 -0.84 41.86 -18.55
CA MET A 487 0.09 41.00 -19.28
C MET A 487 1.47 41.12 -18.62
N VAL A 488 1.96 40.05 -17.97
CA VAL A 488 3.37 39.94 -17.59
C VAL A 488 4.00 38.83 -18.41
N GLN A 489 5.05 39.24 -19.13
CA GLN A 489 5.88 38.44 -20.01
C GLN A 489 6.46 37.20 -19.32
N LEU A 490 6.30 36.07 -20.01
CA LEU A 490 7.11 34.87 -19.86
C LEU A 490 8.58 35.18 -20.18
N ALA A 491 9.45 35.10 -19.17
CA ALA A 491 10.88 34.93 -19.38
C ALA A 491 11.17 33.43 -19.59
N GLN A 492 11.58 33.08 -20.80
CA GLN A 492 12.11 31.77 -21.15
C GLN A 492 13.51 31.59 -20.58
N LEU A 493 13.75 30.48 -19.87
CA LEU A 493 15.08 29.88 -19.66
C LEU A 493 14.96 28.34 -19.73
N PRO A 494 16.05 27.64 -20.11
CA PRO A 494 15.98 26.48 -21.01
C PRO A 494 15.78 25.13 -20.31
N ALA A 495 15.23 24.19 -21.08
CA ALA A 495 15.05 22.79 -20.73
C ALA A 495 16.38 22.09 -20.42
N TYR A 496 16.43 21.43 -19.26
CA TYR A 496 17.50 20.52 -18.87
C TYR A 496 16.92 19.10 -18.82
N TYR A 497 17.36 18.24 -19.73
CA TYR A 497 17.08 16.80 -19.69
C TYR A 497 18.06 16.11 -18.72
N PRO A 498 17.61 15.20 -17.85
CA PRO A 498 18.53 14.31 -17.15
C PRO A 498 18.96 13.13 -18.04
N PRO A 499 20.20 12.60 -17.87
CA PRO A 499 20.68 11.44 -18.60
C PRO A 499 20.05 10.16 -18.05
N ARG A 500 19.76 9.23 -18.94
CA ARG A 500 19.51 7.82 -18.60
C ARG A 500 20.81 7.19 -18.09
N VAL A 501 20.74 6.48 -16.99
CA VAL A 501 21.66 5.39 -16.63
C VAL A 501 20.81 4.15 -16.46
#